data_AF-A0A1H3K4T5-F1
#
_entry.id   AF-A0A1H3K4T5-F1
#
_cell.length_a   1.000
_cell.length_b   1.000
_cell.length_c   1.000
_cell.angle_alpha   90.00
_cell.angle_beta   90.00
_cell.angle_gamma   90.00
#
_symmetry.space_group_name_H-M   'P 1'
#
loop_
_entity.id
_entity.type
_entity.pdbx_description
1 polymer ?
#
loop_
_entity_poly.entity_id
_entity_poly.type
_entity_poly.pdbx_seq_one_letter_code
_entity_poly.pdbx_strand_id
1 'polypeptide(L)'
;MARAIHAVLDRLREDALDERDKGSEFEQLIRAYLTTDPEWTTHHQFTRRIVFDTAAGWSANAEETLAGGVAQRVDIGYLADAAIDWSQFSWTTPEIVVPTGKKALRPHQQHALDDVRTGLAEHDRGQLVMACGTGTTFTSPRIAGDLIGAGGTVLFLVPSIQLLSQSLREWMANAEVDIRALAVCSDTPSSPCMQNVCNTAWHRVTPPSGYPARHVTRSAGWPPSAV
;
A
#
# COMPACT_ATOMS: atom_id res chain seq x y z
N MET A 1 16.36 -8.58 -6.27
CA MET A 1 17.18 -7.83 -5.28
C MET A 1 16.67 -8.15 -3.88
N ALA A 2 16.60 -9.44 -3.54
CA ALA A 2 15.91 -9.97 -2.36
C ALA A 2 16.89 -10.36 -1.24
N ARG A 3 17.91 -9.53 -0.95
CA ARG A 3 19.08 -9.97 -0.14
C ARG A 3 19.32 -9.21 1.16
N ALA A 4 18.70 -8.06 1.41
CA ALA A 4 19.06 -7.24 2.57
C ALA A 4 18.37 -7.71 3.87
N ILE A 5 17.04 -7.84 3.89
CA ILE A 5 16.33 -8.34 5.09
C ILE A 5 16.69 -9.78 5.42
N HIS A 6 16.90 -10.63 4.40
CA HIS A 6 17.34 -12.01 4.63
C HIS A 6 18.71 -12.05 5.31
N ALA A 7 19.65 -11.18 4.94
CA ALA A 7 20.94 -11.09 5.63
C ALA A 7 20.80 -10.63 7.09
N VAL A 8 19.84 -9.74 7.38
CA VAL A 8 19.52 -9.34 8.75
C VAL A 8 18.99 -10.54 9.54
N LEU A 9 18.02 -11.28 8.99
CA LEU A 9 17.44 -12.46 9.64
C LEU A 9 18.43 -13.63 9.76
N ASP A 10 19.31 -13.82 8.79
CA ASP A 10 20.39 -14.81 8.84
C ASP A 10 21.36 -14.48 9.97
N ARG A 11 21.72 -13.19 10.12
CA ARG A 11 22.57 -12.73 11.21
C ARG A 11 21.94 -12.91 12.59
N LEU A 12 20.64 -12.61 12.74
CA LEU A 12 19.89 -12.94 13.96
C LEU A 12 19.98 -14.43 14.28
N ARG A 13 19.86 -15.29 13.25
CA ARG A 13 19.93 -16.75 13.45
C ARG A 13 21.32 -17.23 13.85
N GLU A 14 22.37 -16.57 13.36
CA GLU A 14 23.78 -16.91 13.62
C GLU A 14 24.28 -16.37 14.97
N ASP A 15 23.91 -15.12 15.32
CA ASP A 15 24.42 -14.42 16.49
C ASP A 15 23.64 -14.77 17.79
N ALA A 16 22.40 -15.26 17.68
CA ALA A 16 21.58 -15.57 18.84
C ALA A 16 22.10 -16.75 19.67
N LEU A 17 22.11 -16.57 20.99
CA LEU A 17 22.67 -17.52 21.94
C LEU A 17 21.76 -18.74 22.19
N ASP A 18 20.44 -18.55 22.09
CA ASP A 18 19.43 -19.60 22.22
C ASP A 18 18.11 -19.23 21.49
N GLU A 19 17.11 -20.14 21.52
CA GLU A 19 15.82 -19.91 20.87
C GLU A 19 14.99 -18.77 21.50
N ARG A 20 15.23 -18.45 22.78
CA ARG A 20 14.56 -17.32 23.45
C ARG A 20 15.18 -15.99 23.04
N ASP A 21 16.49 -15.97 22.86
CA ASP A 21 17.26 -14.84 22.36
C ASP A 21 16.84 -14.49 20.93
N LYS A 22 16.70 -15.50 20.05
CA LYS A 22 16.13 -15.33 18.70
C LYS A 22 14.77 -14.64 18.73
N GLY A 23 13.90 -15.06 19.64
CA GLY A 23 12.58 -14.45 19.81
C GLY A 23 12.68 -12.99 20.26
N SER A 24 13.59 -12.69 21.18
CA SER A 24 13.78 -11.36 21.75
C SER A 24 14.36 -10.37 20.74
N GLU A 25 15.32 -10.81 19.92
CA GLU A 25 15.89 -10.00 18.82
C GLU A 25 14.87 -9.77 17.71
N PHE A 26 14.07 -10.78 17.37
CA PHE A 26 12.99 -10.63 16.40
C PHE A 26 11.94 -9.62 16.87
N GLU A 27 11.54 -9.67 18.15
CA GLU A 27 10.61 -8.68 18.72
C GLU A 27 11.17 -7.25 18.67
N GLN A 28 12.48 -7.07 18.86
CA GLN A 28 13.13 -5.76 18.72
C GLN A 28 13.09 -5.25 17.28
N LEU A 29 13.37 -6.12 16.31
CA LEU A 29 13.24 -5.80 14.88
C LEU A 29 11.80 -5.37 14.53
N ILE A 30 10.80 -6.10 15.02
CA ILE A 30 9.39 -5.77 14.77
C ILE A 30 8.99 -4.44 15.44
N ARG A 31 9.45 -4.20 16.67
CA ARG A 31 9.23 -2.91 17.35
C ARG A 31 9.78 -1.76 16.53
N ALA A 32 11.00 -1.90 16.02
CA ALA A 32 11.68 -0.89 15.21
C ALA A 32 10.95 -0.62 13.89
N TYR A 33 10.45 -1.66 13.23
CA TYR A 33 9.58 -1.55 12.06
C TYR A 33 8.32 -0.73 12.37
N LEU A 34 7.61 -1.08 13.45
CA LEU A 34 6.35 -0.44 13.83
C LEU A 34 6.51 1.03 14.26
N THR A 35 7.66 1.43 14.80
CA THR A 35 7.91 2.83 15.18
C THR A 35 8.30 3.73 14.01
N THR A 36 8.71 3.15 12.89
CA THR A 36 9.24 3.89 11.74
C THR A 36 8.17 4.17 10.69
N ASP A 37 7.15 3.31 10.58
CA ASP A 37 6.03 3.50 9.66
C ASP A 37 4.98 4.46 10.29
N PRO A 38 4.71 5.63 9.66
CA PRO A 38 3.78 6.63 10.16
C PRO A 38 2.34 6.13 10.37
N GLU A 39 1.96 4.99 9.77
CA GLU A 39 0.62 4.42 9.93
C GLU A 39 0.34 3.98 11.38
N TRP A 40 1.36 3.60 12.17
CA TRP A 40 1.17 2.84 13.42
C TRP A 40 1.33 3.63 14.72
N THR A 41 1.83 4.87 14.68
CA THR A 41 2.17 5.65 15.88
C THR A 41 0.99 6.35 16.57
N THR A 42 -0.24 6.22 16.05
CA THR A 42 -1.36 7.13 16.39
C THR A 42 -2.51 6.48 17.19
N HIS A 43 -2.38 5.24 17.68
CA HIS A 43 -3.49 4.53 18.33
C HIS A 43 -3.24 4.19 19.81
N HIS A 44 -4.14 4.65 20.70
CA HIS A 44 -4.05 4.48 22.17
C HIS A 44 -4.93 3.34 22.73
N GLN A 45 -5.52 2.50 21.87
CA GLN A 45 -6.35 1.34 22.25
C GLN A 45 -6.04 0.13 21.35
N PHE A 46 -6.30 -1.08 21.83
CA PHE A 46 -6.17 -2.31 21.04
C PHE A 46 -7.23 -2.37 19.93
N THR A 47 -6.96 -1.71 18.80
CA THR A 47 -7.90 -1.63 17.67
C THR A 47 -7.60 -2.66 16.58
N ARG A 48 -6.38 -3.20 16.53
CA ARG A 48 -5.90 -4.08 15.46
C ARG A 48 -5.05 -5.22 16.04
N ARG A 49 -5.02 -6.35 15.33
CA ARG A 49 -4.14 -7.49 15.62
C ARG A 49 -3.28 -7.77 14.40
N ILE A 50 -1.98 -7.95 14.60
CA ILE A 50 -1.01 -8.24 13.54
C ILE A 50 -0.19 -9.44 13.99
N VAL A 51 0.01 -10.38 13.08
CA VAL A 51 0.88 -11.54 13.22
C VAL A 51 2.05 -11.34 12.28
N PHE A 52 3.24 -11.22 12.86
CA PHE A 52 4.50 -11.24 12.13
C PHE A 52 5.01 -12.67 12.10
N ASP A 53 5.37 -13.17 10.93
CA ASP A 53 5.95 -14.51 10.81
C ASP A 53 7.03 -14.59 9.74
N THR A 54 7.92 -15.56 9.93
CA THR A 54 8.99 -15.90 8.99
C THR A 54 8.67 -17.17 8.18
N ALA A 55 7.44 -17.69 8.27
CA ALA A 55 7.05 -18.93 7.64
C ALA A 55 6.74 -18.75 6.15
N ALA A 56 7.07 -19.75 5.33
CA ALA A 56 6.77 -19.72 3.90
C ALA A 56 5.25 -19.71 3.61
N GLY A 57 4.43 -20.19 4.55
CA GLY A 57 2.99 -20.31 4.40
C GLY A 57 2.34 -20.78 5.70
N TRP A 58 1.02 -20.69 5.75
CA TRP A 58 0.22 -21.20 6.86
C TRP A 58 -0.52 -22.48 6.45
N SER A 59 -0.91 -23.28 7.44
CA SER A 59 -1.77 -24.43 7.18
C SER A 59 -3.19 -23.97 6.83
N ALA A 60 -3.95 -24.80 6.12
CA ALA A 60 -5.34 -24.48 5.77
C ALA A 60 -6.18 -24.07 6.99
N ASN A 61 -5.97 -24.72 8.14
CA ASN A 61 -6.67 -24.39 9.38
C ASN A 61 -6.33 -22.99 9.90
N ALA A 62 -5.06 -22.58 9.80
CA ALA A 62 -4.61 -21.26 10.23
C ALA A 62 -5.14 -20.18 9.28
N GLU A 63 -5.09 -20.43 7.97
CA GLU A 63 -5.67 -19.52 6.97
C GLU A 63 -7.18 -19.35 7.14
N GLU A 64 -7.92 -20.44 7.37
CA GLU A 64 -9.37 -20.40 7.63
C GLU A 64 -9.70 -19.61 8.90
N THR A 65 -8.91 -19.80 9.97
CA THR A 65 -9.08 -19.05 11.22
C THR A 65 -8.86 -17.55 11.02
N LEU A 66 -7.95 -17.17 10.12
CA LEU A 66 -7.54 -15.79 9.89
C LEU A 66 -8.34 -15.10 8.78
N ALA A 67 -8.99 -15.87 7.89
CA ALA A 67 -9.93 -15.39 6.89
C ALA A 67 -11.13 -14.63 7.50
N GLY A 68 -11.42 -14.84 8.79
CA GLY A 68 -12.41 -14.06 9.53
C GLY A 68 -12.01 -12.61 9.87
N GLY A 69 -10.86 -12.12 9.41
CA GLY A 69 -10.39 -10.77 9.76
C GLY A 69 -9.80 -10.68 11.16
N VAL A 70 -9.40 -11.80 11.75
CA VAL A 70 -8.98 -11.87 13.16
C VAL A 70 -7.62 -11.22 13.40
N ALA A 71 -6.69 -11.30 12.44
CA ALA A 71 -5.41 -10.60 12.49
C ALA A 71 -4.79 -10.44 11.09
N GLN A 72 -4.04 -9.36 10.87
CA GLN A 72 -3.23 -9.17 9.66
C GLN A 72 -1.97 -10.02 9.71
N ARG A 73 -1.66 -10.72 8.61
CA ARG A 73 -0.35 -11.34 8.40
C ARG A 73 0.66 -10.34 7.82
N VAL A 74 1.85 -10.28 8.38
CA VAL A 74 3.03 -9.60 7.82
C VAL A 74 4.14 -10.65 7.71
N ASP A 75 4.45 -11.03 6.47
CA ASP A 75 5.52 -11.98 6.18
C ASP A 75 6.84 -11.28 5.80
N ILE A 76 7.88 -12.08 5.55
CA ILE A 76 9.20 -11.55 5.15
C ILE A 76 9.12 -10.80 3.81
N GLY A 77 8.26 -11.23 2.88
CA GLY A 77 8.08 -10.54 1.61
C GLY A 77 7.53 -9.12 1.81
N TYR A 78 6.56 -8.98 2.71
CA TYR A 78 5.99 -7.70 3.11
C TYR A 78 7.06 -6.78 3.73
N LEU A 79 7.92 -7.32 4.62
CA LEU A 79 9.02 -6.55 5.21
C LEU A 79 10.08 -6.18 4.16
N ALA A 80 10.39 -7.07 3.22
CA ALA A 80 11.34 -6.82 2.13
C ALA A 80 10.89 -5.67 1.22
N ASP A 81 9.58 -5.55 0.99
CA ASP A 81 8.97 -4.49 0.18
C ASP A 81 8.72 -3.19 0.94
N ALA A 82 8.94 -3.16 2.26
CA ALA A 82 8.82 -1.95 3.06
C ALA A 82 9.86 -0.91 2.65
N ALA A 83 9.52 0.38 2.77
CA ALA A 83 10.39 1.50 2.43
C ALA A 83 11.50 1.74 3.47
N ILE A 84 12.18 0.66 3.87
CA ILE A 84 13.23 0.61 4.89
C ILE A 84 14.54 0.18 4.22
N ASP A 85 15.61 0.92 4.48
CA ASP A 85 16.95 0.49 4.09
C ASP A 85 17.50 -0.54 5.09
N TRP A 86 17.19 -1.80 4.85
CA TRP A 86 17.67 -2.93 5.64
C TRP A 86 19.20 -3.08 5.64
N SER A 87 19.94 -2.45 4.72
CA SER A 87 21.42 -2.51 4.71
C SER A 87 22.07 -1.64 5.78
N GLN A 88 21.36 -0.62 6.25
CA GLN A 88 21.80 0.27 7.32
C GLN A 88 21.31 -0.18 8.70
N PHE A 89 20.52 -1.27 8.76
CA PHE A 89 20.02 -1.80 10.01
C PHE A 89 21.18 -2.33 10.87
N SER A 90 21.18 -1.93 12.15
CA SER A 90 22.21 -2.33 13.12
C SER A 90 21.57 -2.93 14.36
N TRP A 91 22.03 -4.13 14.73
CA TRP A 91 21.64 -4.82 15.97
C TRP A 91 22.10 -4.10 17.25
N THR A 92 23.07 -3.19 17.15
CA THR A 92 23.51 -2.38 18.31
C THR A 92 22.61 -1.18 18.59
N THR A 93 21.81 -0.75 17.61
CA THR A 93 20.84 0.36 17.72
C THR A 93 19.59 0.02 16.91
N PRO A 94 18.83 -1.01 17.31
CA PRO A 94 17.70 -1.51 16.53
C PRO A 94 16.58 -0.48 16.42
N GLU A 95 16.45 0.45 17.36
CA GLU A 95 15.45 1.53 17.32
C GLU A 95 15.64 2.54 16.16
N ILE A 96 16.80 2.56 15.51
CA ILE A 96 17.09 3.46 14.39
C ILE A 96 16.94 2.67 13.08
N VAL A 97 15.77 2.77 12.48
CA VAL A 97 15.53 2.24 11.14
C VAL A 97 15.53 3.41 10.16
N VAL A 98 16.38 3.32 9.13
CA VAL A 98 16.52 4.38 8.13
C VAL A 98 15.51 4.12 7.01
N PRO A 99 14.52 5.01 6.78
CA PRO A 99 13.67 4.90 5.61
C PRO A 99 14.51 5.09 4.35
N THR A 100 14.22 4.36 3.28
CA THR A 100 14.97 4.45 2.00
C THR A 100 14.79 5.81 1.30
N GLY A 101 13.96 6.69 1.85
CA GLY A 101 13.56 7.96 1.24
C GLY A 101 12.56 7.77 0.10
N LYS A 102 12.04 8.88 -0.42
CA LYS A 102 11.13 8.85 -1.58
C LYS A 102 11.93 8.48 -2.83
N LYS A 103 11.42 7.56 -3.66
CA LYS A 103 12.08 7.19 -4.92
C LYS A 103 12.22 8.41 -5.84
N ALA A 104 13.33 8.52 -6.56
CA ALA A 104 13.50 9.57 -7.58
C ALA A 104 12.91 9.11 -8.92
N LEU A 105 12.33 10.06 -9.68
CA LEU A 105 11.88 9.78 -11.04
C LEU A 105 13.07 9.46 -11.94
N ARG A 106 12.94 8.39 -12.74
CA ARG A 106 13.89 8.05 -13.80
C ARG A 106 13.64 8.95 -15.02
N PRO A 107 14.62 9.11 -15.93
CA PRO A 107 14.47 9.98 -17.11
C PRO A 107 13.21 9.71 -17.94
N HIS A 108 12.87 8.43 -18.16
CA HIS A 108 11.65 8.08 -18.91
C HIS A 108 10.36 8.39 -18.15
N GLN A 109 10.38 8.38 -16.82
CA GLN A 109 9.23 8.74 -15.99
C GLN A 109 9.06 10.26 -15.92
N GLN A 110 10.17 11.02 -15.95
CA GLN A 110 10.14 12.47 -16.06
C GLN A 110 9.53 12.88 -17.41
N HIS A 111 9.98 12.30 -18.53
CA HIS A 111 9.38 12.56 -19.84
C HIS A 111 7.87 12.24 -19.85
N ALA A 112 7.46 11.12 -19.24
CA ALA A 112 6.04 10.79 -19.13
C ALA A 112 5.24 11.82 -18.32
N LEU A 113 5.83 12.41 -17.28
CA LEU A 113 5.21 13.47 -16.48
C LEU A 113 5.09 14.77 -17.30
N ASP A 114 6.13 15.15 -18.02
CA ASP A 114 6.16 16.34 -18.87
C ASP A 114 5.14 16.25 -20.03
N ASP A 115 5.03 15.08 -20.66
CA ASP A 115 4.06 14.79 -21.72
C ASP A 115 2.62 14.87 -21.20
N VAL A 116 2.36 14.28 -20.03
CA VAL A 116 1.02 14.33 -19.40
C VAL A 116 0.67 15.76 -19.01
N ARG A 117 1.62 16.51 -18.45
CA ARG A 117 1.43 17.93 -18.09
C ARG A 117 1.09 18.78 -19.30
N THR A 118 1.80 18.58 -20.40
CA THR A 118 1.54 19.31 -21.65
C THR A 118 0.19 18.91 -22.23
N GLY A 119 -0.10 17.61 -22.32
CA GLY A 119 -1.35 17.10 -22.89
C GLY A 119 -2.58 17.52 -22.09
N LEU A 120 -2.52 17.51 -20.76
CA LEU A 120 -3.65 17.91 -19.90
C LEU A 120 -3.80 19.42 -19.74
N ALA A 121 -2.81 20.23 -20.16
CA ALA A 121 -2.98 21.67 -20.28
C ALA A 121 -3.89 22.05 -21.46
N GLU A 122 -3.91 21.23 -22.51
CA GLU A 122 -4.70 21.47 -23.73
C GLU A 122 -5.98 20.61 -23.81
N HIS A 123 -6.04 19.51 -23.05
CA HIS A 123 -7.12 18.53 -23.13
C HIS A 123 -7.60 18.06 -21.74
N ASP A 124 -8.91 17.82 -21.60
CA ASP A 124 -9.47 17.33 -20.34
C ASP A 124 -9.17 15.83 -20.05
N ARG A 125 -8.68 15.09 -21.05
CA ARG A 125 -8.46 13.64 -20.97
C ARG A 125 -7.21 13.22 -21.73
N GLY A 126 -6.47 12.27 -21.16
CA GLY A 126 -5.31 11.64 -21.78
C GLY A 126 -5.15 10.18 -21.36
N GLN A 127 -4.34 9.44 -22.12
CA GLN A 127 -3.99 8.05 -21.82
C GLN A 127 -2.48 7.89 -21.71
N LEU A 128 -2.00 7.49 -20.53
CA LEU A 128 -0.60 7.16 -20.33
C LEU A 128 -0.37 5.67 -20.59
N VAL A 129 0.37 5.35 -21.65
CA VAL A 129 0.73 3.97 -22.02
C VAL A 129 2.17 3.70 -21.63
N MET A 130 2.38 2.72 -20.76
CA MET A 130 3.71 2.30 -20.33
C MET A 130 3.79 0.77 -20.29
N ALA A 131 4.98 0.21 -20.52
CA ALA A 131 5.19 -1.23 -20.39
C ALA A 131 5.11 -1.68 -18.92
N CYS A 132 4.71 -2.94 -18.69
CA CYS A 132 4.69 -3.52 -17.34
C CYS A 132 6.09 -3.45 -16.70
N GLY A 133 6.15 -3.13 -15.40
CA GLY A 133 7.42 -3.03 -14.65
C GLY A 133 8.20 -1.72 -14.83
N THR A 134 7.74 -0.79 -15.67
CA THR A 134 8.38 0.53 -15.85
C THR A 134 8.02 1.56 -14.77
N GLY A 135 7.15 1.17 -13.83
CA GLY A 135 6.78 1.96 -12.66
C GLY A 135 5.52 2.80 -12.82
N THR A 136 4.50 2.36 -13.56
CA THR A 136 3.21 3.07 -13.68
C THR A 136 2.61 3.47 -12.33
N THR A 137 2.62 2.55 -11.37
CA THR A 137 2.09 2.77 -10.01
C THR A 137 2.92 3.80 -9.22
N PHE A 138 4.21 3.94 -9.52
CA PHE A 138 5.09 4.93 -8.90
C PHE A 138 5.02 6.30 -9.59
N THR A 139 4.87 6.32 -10.92
CA THR A 139 4.76 7.56 -11.69
C THR A 139 3.41 8.25 -11.45
N SER A 140 2.33 7.48 -11.23
CA SER A 140 0.98 8.04 -11.03
C SER A 140 0.82 8.99 -9.83
N PRO A 141 1.35 8.73 -8.62
CA PRO A 141 1.28 9.71 -7.52
C PRO A 141 2.11 10.96 -7.79
N ARG A 142 3.20 10.85 -8.57
CA ARG A 142 4.03 12.01 -8.94
C ARG A 142 3.32 12.92 -9.92
N ILE A 143 2.68 12.34 -10.94
CA ILE A 143 1.82 13.08 -11.86
C ILE A 143 0.67 13.75 -11.10
N ALA A 144 -0.01 13.02 -10.22
CA ALA A 144 -1.11 13.58 -9.44
C ALA A 144 -0.64 14.75 -8.55
N GLY A 145 0.51 14.61 -7.89
CA GLY A 145 1.11 15.67 -7.08
C GLY A 145 1.47 16.92 -7.88
N ASP A 146 2.10 16.76 -9.05
CA ASP A 146 2.51 17.87 -9.92
C ASP A 146 1.31 18.63 -10.50
N LEU A 147 0.28 17.91 -10.96
CA LEU A 147 -0.88 18.53 -11.63
C LEU A 147 -1.84 19.21 -10.66
N ILE A 148 -2.05 18.61 -9.48
CA ILE A 148 -3.15 19.00 -8.58
C ILE A 148 -2.63 19.77 -7.36
N GLY A 149 -1.46 19.39 -6.85
CA GLY A 149 -0.87 20.00 -5.65
C GLY A 149 -1.69 19.80 -4.37
N ALA A 150 -1.39 20.63 -3.36
CA ALA A 150 -2.04 20.55 -2.05
C ALA A 150 -3.51 21.00 -2.10
N GLY A 151 -4.38 20.25 -1.43
CA GLY A 151 -5.80 20.58 -1.28
C GLY A 151 -6.71 20.12 -2.42
N GLY A 152 -6.16 19.50 -3.47
CA GLY A 152 -6.99 18.91 -4.52
C GLY A 152 -7.41 17.47 -4.22
N THR A 153 -8.26 16.92 -5.11
CA THR A 153 -8.86 15.60 -4.96
C THR A 153 -8.52 14.70 -6.13
N VAL A 154 -8.11 13.46 -5.84
CA VAL A 154 -7.74 12.46 -6.84
C VAL A 154 -8.64 11.24 -6.69
N LEU A 155 -9.18 10.72 -7.79
CA LEU A 155 -9.86 9.44 -7.84
C LEU A 155 -8.96 8.40 -8.53
N PHE A 156 -8.51 7.41 -7.77
CA PHE A 156 -7.70 6.31 -8.28
C PHE A 156 -8.53 5.03 -8.36
N LEU A 157 -8.73 4.51 -9.58
CA LEU A 157 -9.55 3.33 -9.83
C LEU A 157 -8.66 2.12 -10.11
N VAL A 158 -8.96 1.00 -9.44
CA VAL A 158 -8.24 -0.26 -9.60
C VAL A 158 -9.21 -1.43 -9.76
N PRO A 159 -8.83 -2.48 -10.49
CA PRO A 159 -9.73 -3.60 -10.78
C PRO A 159 -9.79 -4.65 -9.66
N SER A 160 -8.87 -4.59 -8.68
CA SER A 160 -8.84 -5.55 -7.57
C SER A 160 -8.42 -4.87 -6.28
N ILE A 161 -8.84 -5.45 -5.15
CA ILE A 161 -8.50 -4.89 -3.86
C ILE A 161 -7.01 -5.11 -3.51
N GLN A 162 -6.41 -6.20 -3.99
CA GLN A 162 -4.96 -6.38 -3.82
C GLN A 162 -4.18 -5.24 -4.49
N LEU A 163 -4.60 -4.81 -5.68
CA LEU A 163 -3.99 -3.66 -6.37
C LEU A 163 -4.27 -2.35 -5.64
N LEU A 164 -5.40 -2.21 -4.96
CA LEU A 164 -5.69 -1.05 -4.10
C LEU A 164 -4.65 -0.94 -2.98
N SER A 165 -4.44 -2.03 -2.23
CA SER A 165 -3.50 -2.04 -1.11
C SER A 165 -2.06 -1.78 -1.55
N GLN A 166 -1.64 -2.36 -2.68
CA GLN A 166 -0.32 -2.12 -3.26
C GLN A 166 -0.16 -0.66 -3.71
N SER A 167 -1.16 -0.13 -4.43
CA SER A 167 -1.11 1.25 -4.92
C SER A 167 -1.13 2.25 -3.78
N LEU A 168 -1.97 2.04 -2.76
CA LEU A 168 -2.05 2.96 -1.63
C LEU A 168 -0.73 3.05 -0.88
N ARG A 169 -0.08 1.91 -0.59
CA ARG A 169 1.23 1.91 0.08
C ARG A 169 2.28 2.64 -0.75
N GLU A 170 2.33 2.37 -2.06
CA GLU A 170 3.26 3.05 -2.95
C GLU A 170 3.01 4.57 -2.99
N TRP A 171 1.75 4.99 -3.00
CA TRP A 171 1.34 6.40 -2.95
C TRP A 171 1.73 7.05 -1.62
N MET A 172 1.39 6.45 -0.48
CA MET A 172 1.72 6.99 0.83
C MET A 172 3.24 7.10 1.06
N ALA A 173 4.02 6.13 0.56
CA ALA A 173 5.47 6.15 0.70
C ALA A 173 6.17 7.17 -0.21
N ASN A 174 5.59 7.51 -1.36
CA ASN A 174 6.29 8.27 -2.41
C ASN A 174 5.63 9.58 -2.84
N ALA A 175 4.46 9.93 -2.28
CA ALA A 175 3.80 11.19 -2.54
C ALA A 175 4.66 12.37 -2.05
N GLU A 176 4.74 13.43 -2.84
CA GLU A 176 5.46 14.65 -2.46
C GLU A 176 4.66 15.49 -1.46
N VAL A 177 3.34 15.47 -1.61
CA VAL A 177 2.35 16.17 -0.78
C VAL A 177 1.66 15.15 0.13
N ASP A 178 1.31 15.56 1.36
CA ASP A 178 0.55 14.72 2.28
C ASP A 178 -0.81 14.33 1.69
N ILE A 179 -1.10 13.02 1.71
CA ILE A 179 -2.33 12.47 1.16
C ILE A 179 -3.23 11.98 2.29
N ARG A 180 -4.47 12.49 2.32
CA ARG A 180 -5.56 11.87 3.07
C ARG A 180 -6.27 10.87 2.18
N ALA A 181 -6.03 9.57 2.41
CA ALA A 181 -6.63 8.52 1.61
C ALA A 181 -8.02 8.09 2.11
N LEU A 182 -8.93 7.83 1.17
CA LEU A 182 -10.22 7.19 1.41
C LEU A 182 -10.33 5.98 0.47
N ALA A 183 -10.45 4.79 1.04
CA ALA A 183 -10.64 3.56 0.27
C ALA A 183 -12.13 3.21 0.20
N VAL A 184 -12.65 3.03 -1.01
CA VAL A 184 -14.05 2.65 -1.26
C VAL A 184 -14.08 1.29 -1.92
N CYS A 185 -14.70 0.31 -1.27
CA CYS A 185 -14.86 -1.06 -1.75
C CYS A 185 -16.35 -1.44 -1.70
N SER A 186 -16.84 -2.14 -2.73
CA SER A 186 -18.21 -2.69 -2.74
C SER A 186 -18.35 -3.89 -1.80
N ASP A 187 -17.29 -4.67 -1.67
CA ASP A 187 -17.25 -5.84 -0.80
C ASP A 187 -16.71 -5.46 0.58
N THR A 188 -17.33 -6.01 1.64
CA THR A 188 -16.69 -6.05 2.95
C THR A 188 -15.38 -6.82 2.82
N PRO A 189 -14.24 -6.23 3.22
CA PRO A 189 -12.96 -6.93 3.20
C PRO A 189 -13.04 -8.29 3.89
N SER A 190 -12.97 -9.38 3.11
CA SER A 190 -12.74 -10.72 3.63
C SER A 190 -11.26 -10.95 3.99
N SER A 191 -10.37 -10.06 3.54
CA SER A 191 -8.93 -10.16 3.74
C SER A 191 -8.44 -9.25 4.87
N PRO A 192 -7.71 -9.75 5.88
CA PRO A 192 -7.18 -8.95 6.99
C PRO A 192 -6.24 -7.80 6.58
N CYS A 193 -5.45 -7.99 5.51
CA CYS A 193 -4.58 -6.97 4.90
C CYS A 193 -5.32 -5.68 4.52
N MET A 194 -6.61 -5.79 4.25
CA MET A 194 -7.45 -4.78 3.63
C MET A 194 -8.22 -3.94 4.65
N GLN A 195 -8.23 -4.33 5.93
CA GLN A 195 -8.76 -3.49 7.00
C GLN A 195 -7.87 -2.28 7.28
N ASN A 196 -6.58 -2.32 6.96
CA ASN A 196 -5.64 -1.26 7.36
C ASN A 196 -5.54 -0.11 6.34
N VAL A 197 -5.64 -0.41 5.05
CA VAL A 197 -5.84 0.57 3.95
C VAL A 197 -7.16 1.32 4.08
N CYS A 198 -8.20 0.64 4.56
CA CYS A 198 -9.53 1.21 4.67
C CYS A 198 -9.75 2.07 5.93
N ASN A 199 -8.94 1.91 6.96
CA ASN A 199 -9.28 2.39 8.31
C ASN A 199 -8.51 3.64 8.75
N THR A 200 -7.82 4.31 7.81
CA THR A 200 -7.22 5.65 7.98
C THR A 200 -8.25 6.79 7.88
N ALA A 201 -9.50 6.53 7.45
CA ALA A 201 -10.68 7.38 7.71
C ALA A 201 -11.97 6.74 7.15
N TRP A 202 -12.60 5.80 7.88
CA TRP A 202 -14.02 5.52 7.62
C TRP A 202 -14.87 6.64 8.23
N HIS A 203 -15.36 7.55 7.41
CA HIS A 203 -16.70 8.08 7.65
C HIS A 203 -17.67 7.20 6.87
N ARG A 204 -18.58 6.54 7.57
CA ARG A 204 -19.75 5.92 6.96
C ARG A 204 -20.49 7.02 6.21
N VAL A 205 -20.32 7.10 4.89
CA VAL A 205 -21.21 7.90 4.05
C VAL A 205 -22.50 7.11 3.93
N THR A 206 -23.35 7.20 4.96
CA THR A 206 -24.76 6.87 4.81
C THR A 206 -25.32 7.86 3.80
N PRO A 207 -25.87 7.42 2.65
CA PRO A 207 -26.62 8.31 1.80
C PRO A 207 -27.75 8.91 2.67
N PRO A 208 -28.01 10.23 2.62
CA PRO A 208 -29.11 10.82 3.36
C PRO A 208 -30.39 10.08 2.95
N SER A 209 -31.07 9.51 3.95
CA SER A 209 -32.34 8.80 3.78
C SER A 209 -33.36 9.78 3.20
N GLY A 210 -33.56 9.76 1.89
CA GLY A 210 -34.46 10.71 1.25
C GLY A 210 -34.45 10.78 -0.27
N TYR A 211 -33.51 10.15 -0.98
CA TYR A 211 -33.56 10.12 -2.46
C TYR A 211 -34.10 8.78 -2.98
N PRO A 212 -35.28 8.75 -3.62
CA PRO A 212 -35.75 7.54 -4.26
C PRO A 212 -34.83 7.20 -5.43
N ALA A 213 -34.23 6.00 -5.38
CA ALA A 213 -33.52 5.40 -6.49
C ALA A 213 -34.48 5.22 -7.67
N ARG A 214 -34.52 6.19 -8.60
CA ARG A 214 -35.05 5.93 -9.93
C ARG A 214 -34.02 5.07 -10.67
N HIS A 215 -34.29 3.77 -10.71
CA HIS A 215 -33.77 2.91 -11.76
C HIS A 215 -34.16 3.52 -13.11
N VAL A 216 -33.19 4.12 -13.80
CA VAL A 216 -33.28 4.36 -15.24
C VAL A 216 -32.51 3.23 -15.92
N THR A 217 -33.16 2.07 -16.02
CA THR A 217 -32.91 1.14 -17.12
C THR A 217 -33.47 1.78 -18.37
N ARG A 218 -32.63 2.43 -19.17
CA ARG A 218 -32.87 2.60 -20.61
C ARG A 218 -31.85 1.75 -21.35
N SER A 219 -32.34 0.60 -21.79
CA SER A 219 -31.78 -0.16 -22.91
C SER A 219 -31.73 0.76 -24.14
N ALA A 220 -30.52 1.05 -24.62
CA ALA A 220 -30.31 1.55 -25.97
C ALA A 220 -29.50 0.49 -26.71
N GLY A 221 -30.20 -0.29 -27.54
CA GLY A 221 -29.62 -1.30 -28.40
C GLY A 221 -28.70 -0.66 -29.45
N TRP A 222 -27.61 -1.37 -29.76
CA TRP A 222 -26.80 -1.09 -30.94
C TRP A 222 -27.65 -1.21 -32.22
N PRO A 223 -27.63 -0.23 -33.13
CA PRO A 223 -28.08 -0.44 -34.49
C PRO A 223 -27.04 -1.25 -35.27
N PRO A 224 -27.46 -2.18 -36.15
CA PRO A 224 -26.55 -2.99 -36.94
C PRO A 224 -25.88 -2.16 -38.05
N SER A 225 -24.64 -2.53 -38.32
CA SER A 225 -23.76 -2.12 -39.42
C SER A 225 -24.49 -1.97 -40.77
N ALA A 226 -24.23 -0.85 -41.45
CA ALA A 226 -24.46 -0.69 -42.87
C ALA A 226 -23.26 0.02 -43.52
N VAL A 227 -22.79 -0.61 -44.60
CA VAL A 227 -21.65 -0.32 -45.52
C VAL A 227 -20.29 -0.83 -45.05
#